data_AF-A0A933BRJ2-F1
#
_entry.id   AF-A0A933BRJ2-F1
#
_cell.length_a   1.000
_cell.length_b   1.000
_cell.length_c   1.000
_cell.angle_alpha   90.00
_cell.angle_beta   90.00
_cell.angle_gamma   90.00
#
_symmetry.space_group_name_H-M   'P 1'
#
loop_
_entity.id
_entity.type
_entity.pdbx_description
1 polymer ?
#
loop_
_entity_poly.entity_id
_entity_poly.type
_entity_poly.pdbx_seq_one_letter_code
_entity_poly.pdbx_strand_id
1 'polypeptide(L)'
;MAEEKPLYEEPAFRPELAGASGTTRREFIATAALGLAVATAAALLPLQYIEDFPTLEDWLKKHYKELTSEEKEAIFDRIRKQVEMDYGVRPHLTDPPALDGVQFAYALNIGRCVGCRRCVYACMKENNQSRNPQIQYIRVLKMKKGSINVET
;
A
#
# COMPACT_ATOMS: atom_id res chain seq x y z
N MET A 1 18.63 -7.25 -38.06
CA MET A 1 19.29 -7.62 -36.80
C MET A 1 19.61 -6.30 -36.12
N ALA A 2 18.83 -5.93 -35.10
CA ALA A 2 19.03 -4.67 -34.39
C ALA A 2 20.03 -4.92 -33.26
N GLU A 3 21.14 -4.19 -33.27
CA GLU A 3 22.15 -4.18 -32.21
C GLU A 3 21.56 -3.62 -30.91
N GLU A 4 21.71 -4.37 -29.81
CA GLU A 4 21.41 -3.90 -28.46
C GLU A 4 22.59 -3.05 -27.95
N LYS A 5 22.30 -1.81 -27.54
CA LYS A 5 23.26 -0.92 -26.88
C LYS A 5 23.26 -1.21 -25.37
N PRO A 6 24.43 -1.42 -24.73
CA PRO A 6 24.48 -1.69 -23.30
C PRO A 6 24.05 -0.46 -22.50
N LEU A 7 23.08 -0.67 -21.62
CA LEU A 7 22.81 0.18 -20.48
C LEU A 7 23.99 0.05 -19.51
N TYR A 8 24.43 1.15 -18.90
CA TYR A 8 25.44 1.31 -17.85
C TYR A 8 26.93 1.26 -18.23
N GLU A 9 27.61 2.41 -18.08
CA GLU A 9 29.07 2.56 -17.96
C GLU A 9 29.46 2.65 -16.47
N GLU A 10 30.53 1.96 -16.06
CA GLU A 10 31.06 2.06 -14.68
C GLU A 10 31.81 3.38 -14.45
N PRO A 11 31.68 4.02 -13.26
CA PRO A 11 32.38 5.25 -12.96
C PRO A 11 33.85 5.00 -12.56
N ALA A 12 34.73 5.89 -13.05
CA ALA A 12 36.16 5.85 -12.80
C ALA A 12 36.55 6.09 -11.32
N PHE A 13 37.57 5.35 -10.88
CA PHE A 13 38.21 5.42 -9.57
C PHE A 13 38.79 6.82 -9.27
N ARG A 14 38.54 7.36 -8.07
CA ARG A 14 39.12 8.62 -7.56
C ARG A 14 40.06 8.32 -6.40
N PRO A 15 41.26 8.93 -6.33
CA PRO A 15 42.20 8.66 -5.25
C PRO A 15 41.82 9.39 -3.95
N GLU A 16 42.16 8.72 -2.86
CA GLU A 16 41.92 9.11 -1.47
C GLU A 16 42.70 10.40 -1.09
N LEU A 17 42.01 11.39 -0.51
CA LEU A 17 42.63 12.60 0.03
C LEU A 17 43.10 12.39 1.47
N ALA A 18 44.39 12.61 1.69
CA ALA A 18 45.08 12.46 2.96
C ALA A 18 44.68 13.53 4.01
N GLY A 19 44.49 13.05 5.25
CA GLY A 19 44.95 13.67 6.50
C GLY A 19 44.40 15.04 6.92
N ALA A 20 43.47 15.03 7.89
CA ALA A 20 43.24 16.16 8.79
C ALA A 20 43.27 15.67 10.24
N SER A 21 44.18 16.23 11.04
CA SER A 21 44.26 16.07 12.49
C SER A 21 43.05 16.73 13.16
N GLY A 22 42.08 15.91 13.53
CA GLY A 22 40.90 16.23 14.33
C GLY A 22 40.47 14.95 15.04
N THR A 23 39.73 15.08 16.14
CA THR A 23 39.19 14.00 16.99
C THR A 23 39.10 12.66 16.27
N THR A 24 39.71 11.63 16.85
CA THR A 24 39.78 10.34 16.17
C THR A 24 38.36 9.82 15.91
N ARG A 25 38.13 9.14 14.77
CA ARG A 25 36.81 8.56 14.43
C ARG A 25 36.22 7.76 15.59
N ARG A 26 37.07 7.08 16.35
CA ARG A 26 36.68 6.25 17.50
C ARG A 26 36.15 7.08 18.66
N GLU A 27 36.76 8.21 18.97
CA GLU A 27 36.27 9.14 19.99
C GLU A 27 34.94 9.76 19.55
N PHE A 28 34.83 10.24 18.30
CA PHE A 28 33.58 10.78 17.76
C PHE A 28 32.44 9.76 17.82
N ILE A 29 32.69 8.51 17.39
CA ILE A 29 31.69 7.43 17.45
C ILE A 29 31.31 7.12 18.91
N ALA A 30 32.28 7.08 19.83
CA ALA A 30 31.99 6.81 21.25
C ALA A 30 31.14 7.93 21.88
N THR A 31 31.47 9.20 21.61
CA THR A 31 30.70 10.35 22.12
C THR A 31 29.33 10.43 21.45
N ALA A 32 29.24 10.18 20.14
CA ALA A 32 27.98 10.14 19.41
C ALA A 32 27.08 8.99 19.88
N ALA A 33 27.62 7.80 20.14
CA ALA A 33 26.86 6.66 20.64
C ALA A 33 26.28 6.91 22.04
N LEU A 34 27.05 7.54 22.94
CA LEU A 34 26.57 7.95 24.26
C LEU A 34 25.49 9.03 24.17
N GLY A 35 25.68 10.03 23.31
CA GLY A 35 24.67 11.07 23.06
C GLY A 35 23.38 10.52 22.45
N LEU A 36 23.50 9.59 21.50
CA LEU A 36 22.35 8.92 20.88
C LEU A 36 21.57 8.09 21.90
N ALA A 37 22.26 7.30 22.73
CA ALA A 37 21.62 6.46 23.74
C ALA A 37 20.80 7.28 24.75
N VAL A 38 21.38 8.39 25.25
CA VAL A 38 20.68 9.28 26.19
C VAL A 38 19.51 10.02 25.54
N ALA A 39 19.68 10.51 24.31
CA ALA A 39 18.60 11.16 23.57
C ALA A 39 17.45 10.19 23.24
N THR A 40 17.76 8.94 22.89
CA THR A 40 16.73 7.91 22.65
C THR A 40 16.00 7.51 23.92
N ALA A 41 16.69 7.38 25.06
CA ALA A 41 16.03 7.07 26.33
C ALA A 41 15.06 8.20 26.75
N ALA A 42 15.47 9.47 26.59
CA ALA A 42 14.62 10.61 26.91
C ALA A 42 13.42 10.74 25.96
N ALA A 43 13.58 10.44 24.67
CA ALA A 43 12.50 10.47 23.68
C ALA A 43 11.44 9.37 23.91
N LEU A 44 11.80 8.28 24.62
CA LEU A 44 10.90 7.16 24.93
C LEU A 44 10.22 7.28 26.31
N LEU A 45 10.66 8.20 27.18
CA LEU A 45 9.99 8.51 28.47
C LEU A 45 8.48 8.78 28.34
N PRO A 46 7.96 9.45 27.28
CA PRO A 46 6.53 9.66 27.14
C PRO A 46 5.74 8.37 26.86
N LEU A 47 6.38 7.33 26.34
CA LEU A 47 5.74 6.04 26.03
C LEU A 47 5.50 5.17 27.27
N GLN A 48 6.16 5.46 28.40
CA GLN A 48 5.97 4.70 29.65
C GLN A 48 4.60 4.92 30.30
N TYR A 49 3.88 5.97 29.88
CA TYR A 49 2.56 6.34 30.39
C TYR A 49 1.41 5.97 29.43
N ILE A 50 1.72 5.30 28.31
CA ILE A 50 0.73 4.82 27.36
C ILE A 50 0.29 3.43 27.83
N GLU A 51 -0.84 3.37 28.54
CA GLU A 51 -1.42 2.10 28.99
C GLU A 51 -2.15 1.35 27.86
N ASP A 52 -2.70 2.08 26.89
CA ASP A 52 -3.40 1.52 25.72
C ASP A 52 -2.75 1.99 24.43
N PHE A 53 -1.94 1.13 23.81
CA PHE A 53 -1.64 1.28 22.39
C PHE A 53 -2.89 0.87 21.62
N PRO A 54 -3.51 1.77 20.84
CA PRO A 54 -4.64 1.38 20.01
C PRO A 54 -4.17 0.23 19.12
N THR A 55 -4.99 -0.83 19.01
CA THR A 55 -4.73 -1.85 18.02
C THR A 55 -4.64 -1.18 16.65
N LEU A 56 -3.85 -1.74 15.73
CA LEU A 56 -3.78 -1.22 14.36
C LEU A 56 -5.19 -1.09 13.76
N GLU A 57 -6.09 -1.99 14.15
CA GLU A 57 -7.50 -1.96 13.77
C GLU A 57 -8.26 -0.74 14.35
N ASP A 58 -8.08 -0.42 15.63
CA ASP A 58 -8.71 0.75 16.26
C ASP A 58 -8.15 2.08 15.74
N TRP A 59 -6.86 2.09 15.39
CA TRP A 59 -6.22 3.22 14.70
C TRP A 59 -6.83 3.39 13.29
N LEU A 60 -6.86 2.33 12.48
CA LEU A 60 -7.42 2.38 11.13
C LEU A 60 -8.91 2.76 11.10
N LYS A 61 -9.72 2.26 12.05
CA LYS A 61 -11.14 2.65 12.19
C LYS A 61 -11.30 4.15 12.45
N LYS A 62 -10.42 4.76 13.24
CA LYS A 62 -10.46 6.20 13.57
C LYS A 62 -9.92 7.10 12.46
N HIS A 63 -9.17 6.56 11.50
CA HIS A 63 -8.50 7.34 10.45
C HIS A 63 -9.16 7.24 9.07
N TYR A 64 -10.43 6.83 9.00
CA TYR A 64 -11.23 7.08 7.79
C TYR A 64 -11.46 8.58 7.63
N LYS A 65 -10.69 9.18 6.74
CA LYS A 65 -10.87 10.58 6.33
C LYS A 65 -11.78 10.63 5.12
N GLU A 66 -12.93 11.29 5.28
CA GLU A 66 -13.73 11.70 4.14
C GLU A 66 -13.00 12.83 3.41
N LEU A 67 -12.79 12.65 2.10
CA LEU A 67 -12.08 13.63 1.29
C LEU A 67 -13.02 14.75 0.87
N THR A 68 -12.58 16.00 1.05
CA THR A 68 -13.30 17.14 0.46
C THR A 68 -13.15 17.14 -1.07
N SER A 69 -14.01 17.88 -1.76
CA SER A 69 -13.94 18.03 -3.22
C SER A 69 -12.59 18.55 -3.70
N GLU A 70 -11.97 19.47 -2.96
CA GLU A 70 -10.66 20.04 -3.27
C GLU A 70 -9.55 18.99 -3.09
N GLU A 71 -9.63 18.17 -2.05
CA GLU A 71 -8.68 17.07 -1.82
C GLU A 71 -8.78 15.99 -2.89
N LYS A 72 -10.01 15.64 -3.31
CA LYS A 72 -10.25 14.74 -4.44
C LYS A 72 -9.65 15.28 -5.73
N GLU A 73 -9.87 16.56 -6.03
CA GLU A 73 -9.36 17.16 -7.26
C GLU A 73 -7.82 17.23 -7.27
N ALA A 74 -7.19 17.54 -6.13
CA ALA A 74 -5.73 17.49 -6.00
C ALA A 74 -5.18 16.07 -6.26
N ILE A 75 -5.91 15.03 -5.83
CA ILE A 75 -5.56 13.64 -6.13
C ILE A 75 -5.74 13.33 -7.63
N PHE A 76 -6.85 13.76 -8.25
CA PHE A 76 -7.07 13.55 -9.68
C PHE A 76 -6.01 14.25 -10.53
N ASP A 77 -5.62 15.47 -10.18
CA ASP A 77 -4.55 16.19 -10.87
C ASP A 77 -3.22 15.46 -10.80
N ARG A 78 -2.88 14.93 -9.62
CA ARG A 78 -1.68 14.10 -9.46
C ARG A 78 -1.72 12.87 -10.34
N ILE A 79 -2.86 12.15 -10.39
CA ILE A 79 -3.01 10.95 -11.21
C ILE A 79 -2.96 11.31 -12.70
N ARG A 80 -3.65 12.37 -13.15
CA ARG A 80 -3.62 12.83 -14.54
C ARG A 80 -2.20 13.12 -15.00
N LYS A 81 -1.42 13.87 -14.19
CA LYS A 81 -0.01 14.17 -14.49
C LYS A 81 0.83 12.91 -14.59
N GLN A 82 0.68 11.97 -13.66
CA GLN A 82 1.44 10.72 -13.68
C GLN A 82 1.15 9.90 -14.94
N VAL A 83 -0.13 9.73 -15.30
CA VAL A 83 -0.52 8.99 -16.51
C VAL A 83 -0.05 9.70 -17.78
N GLU A 84 -0.12 11.03 -17.82
CA GLU A 84 0.36 11.83 -18.94
C GLU A 84 1.89 11.69 -19.10
N MET A 85 2.65 11.63 -18.00
CA MET A 85 4.08 11.38 -18.02
C MET A 85 4.44 9.96 -18.48
N ASP A 86 3.74 8.94 -17.97
CA ASP A 86 4.07 7.53 -18.21
C ASP A 86 3.63 7.05 -19.60
N TYR A 87 2.50 7.57 -20.10
CA TYR A 87 1.83 7.04 -21.29
C TYR A 87 1.59 8.09 -22.39
N GLY A 88 1.91 9.37 -22.15
CA GLY A 88 1.70 10.45 -23.12
C GLY A 88 0.23 10.76 -23.41
N VAL A 89 -0.70 10.28 -22.58
CA VAL A 89 -2.14 10.50 -22.73
C VAL A 89 -2.70 11.13 -21.47
N ARG A 90 -3.56 12.15 -21.61
CA ARG A 90 -4.20 12.80 -20.47
C ARG A 90 -5.56 12.15 -20.19
N PRO A 91 -5.72 11.41 -19.08
CA PRO A 91 -6.96 10.69 -18.81
C PRO A 91 -8.06 11.62 -18.27
N HIS A 92 -9.31 11.27 -18.56
CA HIS A 92 -10.48 11.86 -17.93
C HIS A 92 -10.88 11.02 -16.71
N LEU A 93 -10.81 11.60 -15.50
CA LEU A 93 -11.10 10.91 -14.23
C LEU A 93 -12.42 11.41 -13.65
N THR A 94 -13.22 10.50 -13.10
CA THR A 94 -14.52 10.80 -12.48
C THR A 94 -14.71 9.98 -11.20
N ASP A 95 -15.38 10.56 -10.20
CA ASP A 95 -15.83 9.89 -8.98
C ASP A 95 -17.35 10.08 -8.82
N PRO A 96 -18.16 9.23 -9.47
CA PRO A 96 -19.61 9.35 -9.40
C PRO A 96 -20.09 9.10 -7.95
N PRO A 97 -20.88 10.01 -7.36
CA PRO A 97 -21.37 9.85 -6.00
C PRO A 97 -22.38 8.70 -5.92
N ALA A 98 -22.67 8.26 -4.69
CA ALA A 98 -23.77 7.35 -4.43
C ALA A 98 -25.10 7.95 -4.91
N LEU A 99 -26.02 7.11 -5.39
CA LEU A 99 -27.35 7.53 -5.81
C LEU A 99 -28.21 7.86 -4.59
N ASP A 100 -28.85 9.04 -4.60
CA ASP A 100 -29.71 9.49 -3.52
C ASP A 100 -30.91 8.57 -3.31
N GLY A 101 -31.15 8.19 -2.05
CA GLY A 101 -32.29 7.35 -1.66
C GLY A 101 -32.22 5.90 -2.13
N VAL A 102 -31.11 5.44 -2.71
CA VAL A 102 -30.96 4.07 -3.22
C VAL A 102 -30.26 3.17 -2.20
N GLN A 103 -30.81 1.98 -1.97
CA GLN A 103 -30.15 0.90 -1.24
C GLN A 103 -29.77 -0.22 -2.21
N PHE A 104 -28.50 -0.61 -2.21
CA PHE A 104 -28.02 -1.74 -2.99
C PHE A 104 -28.13 -3.02 -2.17
N ALA A 105 -28.77 -4.04 -2.74
CA ALA A 105 -28.85 -5.37 -2.15
C ALA A 105 -28.51 -6.43 -3.21
N TYR A 106 -27.94 -7.55 -2.77
CA TYR A 106 -27.66 -8.70 -3.60
C TYR A 106 -28.09 -9.98 -2.89
N ALA A 107 -28.83 -10.84 -3.59
CA ALA A 107 -29.34 -12.09 -3.04
C ALA A 107 -28.78 -13.28 -3.83
N LEU A 108 -28.20 -14.24 -3.10
CA LEU A 108 -27.67 -15.48 -3.67
C LEU A 108 -28.56 -16.65 -3.28
N ASN A 109 -29.07 -17.39 -4.27
CA ASN A 109 -29.70 -18.67 -4.01
C ASN A 109 -28.65 -19.78 -3.91
N ILE A 110 -28.16 -20.01 -2.69
CA ILE A 110 -27.14 -21.02 -2.41
C ILE A 110 -27.63 -22.44 -2.75
N GLY A 111 -28.94 -22.72 -2.64
CA GLY A 111 -29.53 -24.00 -3.03
C GLY A 111 -29.42 -24.31 -4.53
N ARG A 112 -29.16 -23.31 -5.38
CA ARG A 112 -28.91 -23.47 -6.82
C ARG A 112 -27.42 -23.31 -7.19
N CYS A 113 -26.57 -22.92 -6.24
CA CYS A 113 -25.14 -22.76 -6.49
C CYS A 113 -24.47 -24.15 -6.63
N VAL A 114 -23.99 -24.45 -7.84
CA VAL A 114 -23.33 -25.75 -8.14
C VAL A 114 -21.81 -25.71 -7.97
N GLY A 115 -21.24 -24.59 -7.51
CA GLY A 115 -19.80 -24.45 -7.33
C GLY A 115 -18.99 -24.23 -8.62
N CYS A 116 -19.61 -23.83 -9.73
CA CYS A 116 -18.94 -23.69 -11.03
C CYS A 116 -17.97 -22.49 -11.14
N ARG A 117 -17.91 -21.61 -10.14
CA ARG A 117 -17.02 -20.43 -10.05
C ARG A 117 -17.15 -19.42 -11.21
N ARG A 118 -18.16 -19.51 -12.07
CA ARG A 118 -18.41 -18.53 -13.13
C ARG A 118 -18.59 -17.11 -12.59
N CYS A 119 -19.20 -16.98 -11.40
CA CYS A 119 -19.29 -15.70 -10.69
C CYS A 119 -17.91 -15.10 -10.38
N VAL A 120 -16.95 -15.91 -9.91
CA VAL A 120 -15.58 -15.47 -9.61
C VAL A 120 -14.89 -14.93 -10.85
N TYR A 121 -14.95 -15.68 -11.96
CA TYR A 121 -14.33 -15.26 -13.22
C TYR A 121 -15.00 -14.02 -13.82
N ALA A 122 -16.33 -13.91 -13.70
CA ALA A 122 -17.06 -12.71 -14.12
C ALA A 122 -16.61 -11.49 -13.30
N CYS A 123 -16.51 -11.62 -11.98
CA CYS A 123 -16.01 -10.56 -11.10
C CYS A 123 -14.58 -10.13 -11.46
N MET A 124 -13.68 -11.10 -11.72
CA MET A 124 -12.31 -10.79 -12.15
C MET A 124 -12.27 -10.03 -13.48
N LYS A 125 -13.09 -10.44 -14.45
CA LYS A 125 -13.18 -9.80 -15.77
C LYS A 125 -13.73 -8.37 -15.66
N GLU A 126 -14.79 -8.18 -14.88
CA GLU A 126 -15.46 -6.88 -14.72
C GLU A 126 -14.58 -5.88 -13.98
N ASN A 127 -13.89 -6.33 -12.94
CA ASN A 127 -13.08 -5.45 -12.08
C ASN A 127 -11.60 -5.39 -12.50
N ASN A 128 -11.26 -5.84 -13.71
CA ASN A 128 -9.90 -5.85 -14.26
C ASN A 128 -8.84 -6.42 -13.28
N GLN A 129 -9.19 -7.49 -12.56
CA GLN A 129 -8.30 -8.06 -11.55
C GLN A 129 -7.15 -8.83 -12.20
N SER A 130 -6.01 -8.86 -11.51
CA SER A 130 -4.85 -9.60 -11.99
C SER A 130 -5.16 -11.10 -12.10
N ARG A 131 -4.70 -11.69 -13.20
CA ARG A 131 -4.78 -13.13 -13.46
C ARG A 131 -3.48 -13.84 -13.06
N ASN A 132 -2.38 -13.09 -12.94
CA ASN A 132 -1.08 -13.56 -12.50
C ASN A 132 -0.34 -12.40 -11.77
N PRO A 133 -0.30 -12.38 -10.43
CA PRO A 133 -0.92 -13.35 -9.51
C PRO A 133 -2.44 -13.33 -9.59
N GLN A 134 -3.09 -14.43 -9.24
CA GLN A 134 -4.55 -14.52 -9.27
C GLN A 134 -5.16 -13.75 -8.08
N ILE A 135 -5.84 -12.64 -8.37
CA ILE A 135 -6.54 -11.81 -7.38
C ILE A 135 -8.06 -11.98 -7.57
N GLN A 136 -8.78 -12.28 -6.49
CA GLN A 136 -10.22 -12.56 -6.49
C GLN A 136 -10.91 -11.84 -5.32
N TYR A 137 -11.90 -11.00 -5.61
CA TYR A 137 -12.72 -10.35 -4.58
C TYR A 137 -13.75 -11.29 -3.96
N ILE A 138 -14.26 -12.25 -4.74
CA ILE A 138 -15.23 -13.24 -4.27
C ILE A 138 -14.68 -14.65 -4.38
N ARG A 139 -15.09 -15.52 -3.44
CA ARG A 139 -14.68 -16.92 -3.39
C ARG A 139 -15.90 -17.82 -3.35
N VAL A 140 -15.74 -19.05 -3.83
CA VAL A 140 -16.73 -20.11 -3.70
C VAL A 140 -16.11 -21.22 -2.88
N LEU A 141 -16.74 -21.54 -1.75
CA LEU A 141 -16.24 -22.51 -0.79
C LEU A 141 -17.06 -23.80 -0.86
N LYS A 142 -16.37 -24.94 -0.72
CA LYS A 142 -17.02 -26.24 -0.54
C LYS A 142 -17.00 -26.56 0.95
N MET A 143 -18.18 -26.76 1.53
CA MET A 143 -18.33 -26.96 2.98
C MET A 143 -19.24 -28.17 3.25
N LYS A 144 -19.13 -28.75 4.44
CA LYS A 144 -20.09 -29.77 4.91
C LYS A 144 -21.44 -29.11 5.16
N LYS A 145 -22.52 -29.74 4.67
CA LYS A 145 -23.89 -29.22 4.88
C LYS A 145 -24.21 -29.14 6.38
N GLY A 146 -24.69 -27.98 6.83
CA GLY A 146 -24.95 -27.70 8.24
C GLY A 146 -23.76 -27.12 9.00
N SER A 147 -22.57 -27.04 8.40
CA SER A 147 -21.43 -26.30 8.96
C SER A 147 -21.44 -24.85 8.47
N ILE A 148 -21.16 -23.92 9.39
CA ILE A 148 -20.84 -22.51 9.10
C ILE A 148 -19.37 -22.20 9.36
N ASN A 149 -18.60 -23.17 9.86
CA ASN A 149 -17.19 -22.96 10.17
C ASN A 149 -16.36 -23.02 8.88
N VAL A 150 -15.72 -21.89 8.55
CA VAL A 150 -14.89 -21.69 7.35
C VAL A 150 -13.45 -22.15 7.52
N GLU A 151 -13.02 -22.42 8.76
CA GLU A 151 -11.63 -22.71 9.14
C GLU A 151 -11.38 -24.22 9.42
N THR A 152 -12.33 -25.09 9.11
CA THR A 152 -12.24 -26.56 9.35
C THR A 152 -12.28 -27.34 8.05
#